data_AF-A0AAN8T0L0-F1
#
_entry.id   AF-A0AAN8T0L0-F1
#
_cell.length_a   1.000
_cell.length_b   1.000
_cell.length_c   1.000
_cell.angle_alpha   90.00
_cell.angle_beta   90.00
_cell.angle_gamma   90.00
#
_symmetry.space_group_name_H-M   'P 1'
#
loop_
_entity.id
_entity.type
_entity.pdbx_description
1 polymer ?
#
loop_
_entity_poly.entity_id
_entity_poly.type
_entity_poly.pdbx_seq_one_letter_code
_entity_poly.pdbx_strand_id
1 'polypeptide(L)'
;MIPKLVLDYSFHRNFIGKLQSNFSEAVDCILLLHLGDIVKFVLDISGEEYAVIDRWMLYVTRNGVKKLTLRVSNDDTYTPPSSIFNCSTLTHLKLSNCVFKG
;
A
#
# COMPACT_ATOMS: atom_id res chain seq x y z
N MET A 1 -10.61 18.54 5.67
CA MET A 1 -10.49 17.44 4.70
C MET A 1 -9.34 16.55 5.17
N ILE A 2 -9.50 15.23 5.26
CA ILE A 2 -8.39 14.32 5.64
C ILE A 2 -7.64 13.95 4.35
N PRO A 3 -6.34 14.23 4.22
CA PRO A 3 -5.56 13.80 3.07
C PRO A 3 -5.65 12.28 2.90
N LYS A 4 -6.21 11.85 1.77
CA LYS A 4 -6.51 10.45 1.48
C LYS A 4 -5.95 10.10 0.12
N LEU A 5 -5.06 9.11 0.09
CA LEU A 5 -4.55 8.51 -1.13
C LEU A 5 -5.22 7.14 -1.33
N VAL A 6 -5.89 6.96 -2.46
CA VAL A 6 -6.69 5.75 -2.76
C VAL A 6 -6.21 5.15 -4.06
N LEU A 7 -5.51 4.04 -3.94
CA LEU A 7 -5.02 3.20 -5.05
C LEU A 7 -5.78 1.87 -4.96
N ASP A 8 -7.11 1.93 -5.12
CA ASP A 8 -7.99 0.78 -4.98
C ASP A 8 -8.07 -0.05 -6.28
N TYR A 9 -8.91 -1.10 -6.28
CA TYR A 9 -9.08 -1.97 -7.44
C TYR A 9 -9.50 -1.19 -8.71
N SER A 10 -10.24 -0.09 -8.58
CA SER A 10 -10.61 0.74 -9.72
C SER A 10 -9.42 1.49 -10.29
N PHE A 11 -8.50 1.96 -9.43
CA PHE A 11 -7.23 2.52 -9.88
C PHE A 11 -6.37 1.44 -10.57
N HIS A 12 -6.22 0.27 -9.93
CA HIS A 12 -5.46 -0.86 -10.46
C HIS A 12 -5.98 -1.36 -11.82
N ARG A 13 -7.31 -1.35 -12.03
CA ARG A 13 -7.93 -1.74 -13.31
C ARG A 13 -7.42 -0.96 -14.53
N ASN A 14 -6.91 0.27 -14.35
CA ASN A 14 -6.33 1.04 -15.45
C ASN A 14 -5.01 0.46 -15.98
N PHE A 15 -4.46 -0.54 -15.29
CA PHE A 15 -3.17 -1.18 -15.58
C PHE A 15 -3.32 -2.65 -15.97
N ILE A 16 -4.53 -3.22 -15.94
CA ILE A 16 -4.78 -4.59 -16.42
C ILE A 16 -4.45 -4.66 -17.93
N GLY A 17 -3.67 -5.68 -18.31
CA GLY A 17 -3.20 -5.86 -19.69
C GLY A 17 -2.04 -4.94 -20.07
N LYS A 18 -1.54 -4.10 -19.14
CA LYS A 18 -0.28 -3.36 -19.28
C LYS A 18 0.85 -4.10 -18.57
N LEU A 19 2.10 -3.68 -18.81
CA LEU A 19 3.25 -4.18 -18.07
C LEU A 19 3.09 -3.87 -16.57
N GLN A 20 3.43 -4.83 -15.70
CA GLN A 20 3.42 -4.65 -14.24
C GLN A 20 4.26 -3.45 -13.80
N SER A 21 5.42 -3.23 -14.44
CA SER A 21 6.26 -2.06 -14.21
C SER A 21 5.49 -0.74 -14.31
N ASN A 22 4.49 -0.64 -15.18
CA ASN A 22 3.70 0.59 -15.34
C ASN A 22 2.86 0.92 -14.10
N PHE A 23 2.34 -0.10 -13.40
CA PHE A 23 1.59 0.13 -12.16
C PHE A 23 2.55 0.52 -11.04
N SER A 24 3.61 -0.26 -10.86
CA SER A 24 4.60 -0.01 -9.81
C SER A 24 5.28 1.37 -9.95
N GLU A 25 5.67 1.76 -11.16
CA GLU A 25 6.20 3.10 -11.46
C GLU A 25 5.17 4.20 -11.18
N ALA A 26 3.89 3.97 -11.48
CA ALA A 26 2.83 4.94 -11.19
C ALA A 26 2.65 5.14 -9.68
N VAL A 27 2.65 4.05 -8.90
CA VAL A 27 2.57 4.13 -7.42
C VAL A 27 3.81 4.84 -6.85
N ASP A 28 5.00 4.49 -7.31
CA ASP A 28 6.24 5.15 -6.89
C ASP A 28 6.19 6.66 -7.20
N CYS A 29 5.81 7.05 -8.42
CA CYS A 29 5.66 8.44 -8.81
C CYS A 29 4.64 9.18 -7.94
N ILE A 30 3.47 8.57 -7.67
CA ILE A 30 2.42 9.16 -6.84
C ILE A 30 2.93 9.39 -5.42
N LEU A 31 3.61 8.41 -4.82
CA LEU A 31 4.16 8.54 -3.47
C LEU A 31 5.26 9.60 -3.41
N LEU A 32 6.18 9.62 -4.39
CA LEU A 32 7.29 10.57 -4.45
C LEU A 32 6.83 12.02 -4.67
N LEU A 33 5.82 12.22 -5.51
CA LEU A 33 5.32 13.55 -5.87
C LEU A 33 4.23 14.05 -4.92
N HIS A 34 3.79 13.24 -3.95
CA HIS A 34 2.78 13.66 -3.00
C HIS A 34 3.35 14.70 -2.03
N LEU A 35 2.84 15.93 -2.13
CA LEU A 35 3.20 17.02 -1.21
C LEU A 35 2.21 17.05 -0.04
N GLY A 36 2.72 16.70 1.16
CA GLY A 36 1.96 16.76 2.41
C GLY A 36 1.72 15.39 3.05
N ASP A 37 1.01 15.39 4.17
CA ASP A 37 0.78 14.17 4.97
C ASP A 37 -0.19 13.22 4.27
N ILE A 38 0.17 11.93 4.16
CA ILE A 38 -0.76 10.87 3.75
C ILE A 38 -1.45 10.33 5.00
N VAL A 39 -2.53 10.97 5.44
CA VAL A 39 -3.23 10.55 6.67
C VAL A 39 -3.95 9.21 6.49
N LYS A 40 -4.53 8.97 5.31
CA LYS A 40 -5.16 7.70 4.95
C LYS A 40 -4.59 7.15 3.65
N PHE A 41 -4.10 5.91 3.69
CA PHE A 41 -3.61 5.18 2.54
C PHE A 41 -4.46 3.92 2.31
N VAL A 42 -4.89 3.73 1.07
CA VAL A 42 -5.60 2.52 0.62
C VAL A 42 -4.87 1.96 -0.58
N LEU A 43 -4.45 0.71 -0.51
CA LEU A 43 -3.82 -0.03 -1.60
C LEU A 43 -4.55 -1.36 -1.81
N ASP A 44 -4.96 -1.59 -3.05
CA ASP A 44 -5.53 -2.83 -3.55
C ASP A 44 -4.71 -3.27 -4.76
N ILE A 45 -4.13 -4.47 -4.68
CA ILE A 45 -3.03 -4.88 -5.55
C ILE A 45 -3.11 -6.37 -5.86
N SER A 46 -2.67 -6.74 -7.06
CA SER A 46 -2.53 -8.13 -7.50
C SER A 46 -1.34 -8.26 -8.46
N GLY A 47 -0.54 -9.30 -8.30
CA GLY A 47 0.53 -9.67 -9.23
C GLY A 47 1.86 -8.94 -9.03
N GLU A 48 1.97 -8.03 -8.06
CA GLU A 48 3.23 -7.33 -7.76
C GLU A 48 4.08 -8.13 -6.76
N GLU A 49 5.41 -7.96 -6.87
CA GLU A 49 6.37 -8.55 -5.95
C GLU A 49 6.20 -8.02 -4.51
N TYR A 50 6.28 -8.90 -3.52
CA TYR A 50 6.14 -8.52 -2.11
C TYR A 50 7.17 -7.46 -1.67
N ALA A 51 8.38 -7.47 -2.23
CA ALA A 51 9.40 -6.47 -1.94
C ALA A 51 8.97 -5.05 -2.36
N VAL A 52 8.18 -4.92 -3.43
CA VAL A 52 7.63 -3.65 -3.89
C VAL A 52 6.54 -3.16 -2.93
N ILE A 53 5.65 -4.07 -2.52
CA ILE A 53 4.60 -3.76 -1.53
C ILE A 53 5.24 -3.32 -0.21
N ASP A 54 6.25 -4.04 0.27
CA ASP A 54 6.99 -3.73 1.49
C ASP A 54 7.62 -2.33 1.45
N ARG A 55 8.19 -1.95 0.30
CA ARG A 55 8.75 -0.60 0.09
C ARG A 55 7.69 0.48 0.28
N TRP A 56 6.50 0.31 -0.29
CA TRP A 56 5.42 1.28 -0.12
C TRP A 56 4.88 1.32 1.29
N MET A 57 4.72 0.16 1.94
CA MET A 57 4.33 0.08 3.35
C MET A 57 5.33 0.81 4.24
N LEU A 58 6.63 0.61 4.02
CA LEU A 58 7.69 1.30 4.74
C LEU A 58 7.64 2.81 4.51
N TYR A 59 7.38 3.24 3.27
CA TYR A 59 7.28 4.66 2.94
C TYR A 59 6.12 5.33 3.71
N VAL A 60 4.90 4.80 3.61
CA VAL A 60 3.73 5.44 4.23
C VAL A 60 3.77 5.38 5.77
N THR A 61 4.34 4.31 6.34
CA THR A 61 4.50 4.19 7.80
C THR A 61 5.54 5.16 8.36
N ARG A 62 6.66 5.38 7.65
CA ARG A 62 7.65 6.41 8.01
C ARG A 62 7.11 7.83 7.90
N ASN A 63 6.16 8.05 6.99
CA ASN A 63 5.50 9.35 6.81
C ASN A 63 4.25 9.52 7.69
N GLY A 64 4.11 8.72 8.75
CA GLY A 64 3.11 8.97 9.79
C GLY A 64 1.66 8.67 9.37
N VAL A 65 1.44 7.73 8.45
CA VAL A 65 0.08 7.29 8.08
C VAL A 65 -0.72 6.93 9.33
N LYS A 66 -2.00 7.35 9.35
CA LYS A 66 -2.89 7.08 10.50
C LYS A 66 -3.89 5.98 10.21
N LYS A 67 -4.28 5.81 8.95
CA LYS A 67 -5.26 4.81 8.51
C LYS A 67 -4.71 4.07 7.30
N LEU A 68 -4.42 2.79 7.47
CA LEU A 68 -3.89 1.93 6.42
C LEU A 68 -4.90 0.85 6.04
N THR A 69 -5.17 0.70 4.75
CA THR A 69 -5.90 -0.43 4.19
C THR A 69 -5.05 -1.08 3.11
N LEU A 70 -4.73 -2.35 3.28
CA LEU A 70 -3.97 -3.14 2.32
C LEU A 70 -4.77 -4.39 1.94
N ARG A 71 -4.92 -4.63 0.64
CA ARG A 71 -5.52 -5.83 0.08
C ARG A 71 -4.59 -6.39 -0.98
N VAL A 72 -4.09 -7.61 -0.76
CA VAL A 72 -3.16 -8.26 -1.68
C VAL A 72 -3.85 -9.46 -2.31
N SER A 73 -4.12 -9.43 -3.60
CA SER A 73 -4.81 -10.52 -4.31
C SER A 73 -3.81 -11.32 -5.14
N ASN A 74 -2.87 -11.99 -4.46
CA ASN A 74 -1.92 -12.93 -5.04
C ASN A 74 -2.31 -14.38 -4.70
N ASP A 75 -1.73 -15.35 -5.41
CA ASP A 75 -2.00 -16.78 -5.19
C ASP A 75 -1.60 -17.25 -3.78
N ASP A 76 -0.56 -16.62 -3.21
CA ASP A 76 -0.08 -16.87 -1.85
C ASP A 76 -0.53 -15.79 -0.86
N THR A 77 -0.47 -16.13 0.43
CA THR A 77 -0.71 -15.16 1.51
C THR A 77 0.49 -14.23 1.70
N TYR A 78 0.23 -12.93 1.81
CA TYR A 78 1.25 -11.92 2.06
C TYR A 78 1.54 -11.75 3.57
N THR A 79 2.81 -11.66 3.97
CA THR A 79 3.20 -11.29 5.34
C THR A 79 3.56 -9.80 5.39
N PRO A 80 2.77 -8.93 6.05
CA PRO A 80 3.08 -7.50 6.11
C PRO A 80 4.36 -7.21 6.91
N PRO A 81 5.14 -6.17 6.53
CA PRO A 81 6.36 -5.82 7.23
C PRO A 81 6.06 -5.29 8.64
N SER A 82 6.99 -5.56 9.57
CA SER A 82 6.86 -5.14 10.97
C SER A 82 6.75 -3.61 11.17
N SER A 83 7.20 -2.83 10.18
CA SER A 83 7.04 -1.37 10.15
C SER A 83 5.59 -0.91 10.29
N ILE A 84 4.62 -1.69 9.78
CA ILE A 84 3.19 -1.38 9.93
C ILE A 84 2.77 -1.43 11.39
N PHE A 85 3.20 -2.47 12.12
CA PHE A 85 2.82 -2.67 13.53
C PHE A 85 3.58 -1.73 14.47
N ASN A 86 4.78 -1.30 14.08
CA ASN A 86 5.61 -0.36 14.83
C ASN A 86 5.29 1.12 14.53
N CYS A 87 4.33 1.40 13.63
CA CYS A 87 3.96 2.76 13.25
C CYS A 87 3.12 3.41 14.37
N SER A 88 3.75 4.28 15.16
CA SER A 88 3.12 4.92 16.33
C SER A 88 1.94 5.85 16.00
N THR A 89 1.85 6.33 14.76
CA THR A 89 0.73 7.16 14.30
C THR A 89 -0.47 6.35 13.84
N LEU A 90 -0.31 5.03 13.65
CA LEU A 90 -1.34 4.17 13.08
C LEU A 90 -2.48 3.97 14.08
N THR A 91 -3.67 4.43 13.70
CA THR A 91 -4.90 4.33 14.51
C THR A 91 -5.88 3.30 13.96
N HIS A 92 -5.76 2.97 12.67
CA HIS A 92 -6.64 2.01 11.99
C HIS A 92 -5.84 1.19 10.99
N LEU A 93 -5.96 -0.12 11.08
CA LEU A 93 -5.36 -1.08 10.17
C LEU A 93 -6.43 -2.02 9.62
N LYS A 94 -6.50 -2.16 8.29
CA LYS A 94 -7.30 -3.17 7.61
C LYS A 94 -6.41 -3.95 6.65
N LEU A 95 -6.35 -5.26 6.85
CA LEU A 95 -5.59 -6.18 6.02
C LEU A 95 -6.56 -7.17 5.35
N SER A 96 -6.25 -7.63 4.15
CA SER A 96 -7.01 -8.66 3.44
C SER A 96 -6.06 -9.55 2.67
N ASN A 97 -6.24 -10.87 2.79
CA ASN A 97 -5.32 -11.90 2.29
C ASN A 97 -3.88 -11.70 2.79
N CYS A 98 -3.76 -11.38 4.08
CA CYS A 98 -2.48 -11.24 4.77
C CYS A 98 -2.41 -12.24 5.92
N VAL A 99 -1.22 -12.73 6.22
CA VAL A 99 -0.93 -13.58 7.39
C VAL A 99 0.05 -12.89 8.32
N PHE A 100 -0.02 -13.23 9.60
CA PHE A 100 0.92 -12.74 10.61
C PHE A 100 1.92 -13.85 10.91
N LYS A 101 3.22 -13.54 10.88
CA LYS A 101 4.23 -14.37 11.53
C LYS A 101 4.34 -13.90 12.97
N GLY A 102 3.86 -14.72 13.89
CA GLY A 102 4.00 -14.54 15.34
C GLY A 102 5.37 -14.98 15.85
#